data_AF-A0A6J3CE38-F1
#
_entry.id   AF-A0A6J3CE38-F1
#
_cell.length_a   1.000
_cell.length_b   1.000
_cell.length_c   1.000
_cell.angle_alpha   90.00
_cell.angle_beta   90.00
_cell.angle_gamma   90.00
#
_symmetry.space_group_name_H-M   'P 1'
#
loop_
_entity.id
_entity.type
_entity.pdbx_description
1 polymer ?
#
loop_
_entity_poly.entity_id
_entity_poly.type
_entity_poly.pdbx_seq_one_letter_code
_entity_poly.pdbx_strand_id
1 'polypeptide(L)'
;MFVRLAHFADWSSNSSEFHILLEVKQEFIEHFINPLPAKWGELPYYRRVCGPEASGINIPGRTTLEGWLARWALHLSEMKRFSDLPLYLQYLCKILFHVVDRAGSGEITKQALAAFYRSVIGLTGSRVEEIIDTAYNRMTSNGYLILDYGTFVHCFTNWLMGKNPNGPGQWVLVPPKDSLPQPPFPVDYSALNTEPAKLEPYAPDKKTNRHSVIV
;
A
#
# COMPACT_ATOMS: atom_id res chain seq x y z
N MET A 1 11.05 -9.47 2.80
CA MET A 1 10.64 -8.19 3.41
C MET A 1 11.00 -8.16 4.90
N PHE A 2 10.38 -8.95 5.78
CA PHE A 2 10.63 -8.94 7.24
C PHE A 2 12.11 -9.00 7.65
N VAL A 3 12.92 -9.88 7.05
CA VAL A 3 14.37 -9.95 7.34
C VAL A 3 15.11 -8.64 6.97
N ARG A 4 14.70 -7.98 5.89
CA ARG A 4 15.28 -6.69 5.48
C ARG A 4 14.88 -5.56 6.44
N LEU A 5 13.67 -5.61 7.00
CA LEU A 5 13.22 -4.64 8.01
C LEU A 5 14.09 -4.72 9.26
N ALA A 6 14.26 -5.93 9.81
CA ALA A 6 15.10 -6.16 10.99
C ALA A 6 16.56 -5.72 10.75
N HIS A 7 17.14 -6.11 9.62
CA HIS A 7 18.50 -5.71 9.27
C HIS A 7 18.64 -4.20 9.05
N PHE A 8 17.66 -3.55 8.42
CA PHE A 8 17.70 -2.09 8.20
C PHE A 8 17.60 -1.31 9.50
N ALA A 9 16.78 -1.79 10.43
CA ALA A 9 16.61 -1.18 11.75
C ALA A 9 17.73 -1.54 12.75
N ASP A 10 18.68 -2.41 12.35
CA ASP A 10 19.77 -2.90 13.18
C ASP A 10 19.29 -3.61 14.46
N TRP A 11 18.18 -4.34 14.35
CA TRP A 11 17.59 -5.07 15.46
C TRP A 11 18.34 -6.38 15.70
N SER A 12 18.77 -6.59 16.95
CA SER A 12 19.33 -7.86 17.37
C SER A 12 18.26 -8.93 17.48
N SER A 13 18.65 -10.21 17.37
CA SER A 13 17.74 -11.35 17.51
C SER A 13 17.06 -11.45 18.87
N ASN A 14 17.57 -10.75 19.87
CA ASN A 14 17.07 -10.73 21.25
C ASN A 14 16.31 -9.43 21.59
N SER A 15 16.19 -8.51 20.62
CA SER A 15 15.45 -7.26 20.82
C SER A 15 13.94 -7.53 20.85
N SER A 16 13.23 -6.73 21.65
CA SER A 16 11.77 -6.83 21.75
C SER A 16 11.09 -6.59 20.40
N GLU A 17 11.63 -5.67 19.62
CA GLU A 17 11.17 -5.26 18.31
C GLU A 17 11.29 -6.39 17.29
N PHE A 18 12.39 -7.15 17.34
CA PHE A 18 12.57 -8.33 16.51
C PHE A 18 11.57 -9.43 16.87
N HIS A 19 11.29 -9.66 18.15
CA HIS A 19 10.29 -10.64 18.56
C HIS A 19 8.87 -10.24 18.14
N ILE A 20 8.50 -8.97 18.29
CA ILE A 20 7.20 -8.45 17.81
C ILE A 20 7.11 -8.62 16.28
N LEU A 21 8.19 -8.37 15.54
CA LEU A 21 8.22 -8.59 14.09
C LEU A 21 7.97 -10.06 13.71
N LEU A 22 8.51 -11.01 14.48
CA LEU A 22 8.29 -12.44 14.26
C LEU A 22 6.85 -12.85 14.55
N GLU A 23 6.26 -12.32 15.62
CA GLU A 23 4.86 -12.57 15.99
C GLU A 23 3.91 -12.02 14.91
N VAL A 24 4.11 -10.77 14.46
CA VAL A 24 3.36 -10.18 13.35
C VAL A 24 3.49 -11.01 12.07
N LYS A 25 4.71 -11.49 11.76
CA LYS A 25 4.94 -12.36 10.60
C LYS A 25 4.18 -13.67 10.74
N GLN A 26 4.17 -14.28 11.93
CA GLN A 26 3.47 -15.53 12.19
C GLN A 26 1.96 -15.34 12.03
N GLU A 27 1.37 -14.34 12.68
CA GLU A 27 -0.07 -14.05 12.54
C GLU A 27 -0.46 -13.76 11.09
N PHE A 28 0.36 -12.98 10.37
CA PHE A 28 0.16 -12.72 8.95
C PHE A 28 0.14 -14.01 8.13
N ILE A 29 1.08 -14.92 8.37
CA ILE A 29 1.14 -16.22 7.69
C ILE A 29 -0.09 -17.06 8.03
N GLU A 30 -0.41 -17.22 9.32
CA GLU A 30 -1.54 -18.00 9.79
C GLU A 30 -2.88 -17.50 9.21
N HIS A 31 -3.08 -16.18 9.17
CA HIS A 31 -4.33 -15.58 8.70
C HIS A 31 -4.63 -15.91 7.22
N PHE A 32 -3.61 -15.91 6.37
CA PHE A 32 -3.80 -16.12 4.93
C PHE A 32 -3.63 -17.56 4.47
N ILE A 33 -2.93 -18.39 5.26
CA ILE A 33 -2.72 -19.80 4.95
C ILE A 33 -3.84 -20.68 5.48
N ASN A 34 -4.37 -20.37 6.67
CA ASN A 34 -5.37 -21.23 7.29
C ASN A 34 -6.68 -21.26 6.49
N PRO A 35 -7.48 -22.34 6.59
CA PRO A 35 -8.78 -22.41 5.95
C PRO A 35 -9.67 -21.22 6.34
N LEU A 36 -10.44 -20.72 5.37
CA LEU A 36 -11.44 -19.70 5.66
C LEU A 36 -12.50 -20.27 6.63
N PRO A 37 -13.10 -19.43 7.49
CA PRO A 37 -14.25 -19.83 8.30
C PRO A 37 -15.36 -20.44 7.43
N ALA A 38 -16.09 -21.45 7.93
CA ALA A 38 -17.10 -22.20 7.16
C ALA A 38 -18.09 -21.27 6.43
N LYS A 39 -18.52 -20.17 7.07
CA LYS A 39 -19.40 -19.15 6.48
C LYS A 39 -18.94 -18.62 5.12
N TRP A 40 -17.63 -18.58 4.88
CA TRP A 40 -17.02 -18.10 3.63
C TRP A 40 -16.45 -19.26 2.82
N GLY A 41 -15.79 -20.22 3.47
CA GLY A 41 -15.11 -21.34 2.81
C GLY A 41 -16.03 -22.30 2.07
N GLU A 42 -17.33 -22.32 2.40
CA GLU A 42 -18.33 -23.14 1.70
C GLU A 42 -18.91 -22.47 0.44
N LEU A 43 -18.72 -21.16 0.28
CA LEU A 43 -19.22 -20.44 -0.88
C LEU A 43 -18.48 -20.90 -2.15
N PRO A 44 -19.18 -21.12 -3.29
CA PRO A 44 -18.58 -21.70 -4.48
C PRO A 44 -17.33 -20.97 -4.99
N TYR A 45 -17.34 -19.63 -4.96
CA TYR A 45 -16.19 -18.82 -5.37
C TYR A 45 -14.99 -19.04 -4.45
N TYR A 46 -15.16 -18.89 -3.14
CA TYR A 46 -14.07 -19.00 -2.16
C TYR A 46 -13.54 -20.43 -2.02
N ARG A 47 -14.40 -21.46 -2.16
CA ARG A 47 -13.96 -22.85 -2.23
C ARG A 47 -13.02 -23.06 -3.43
N ARG A 48 -13.37 -22.52 -4.59
CA ARG A 48 -12.57 -22.61 -5.81
C ARG A 48 -11.24 -21.88 -5.69
N VAL A 49 -11.18 -20.71 -5.08
CA VAL A 49 -9.96 -19.86 -5.12
C VAL A 49 -9.12 -19.91 -3.84
N CYS A 50 -9.70 -20.27 -2.70
CA CYS A 50 -9.02 -20.36 -1.40
C CYS A 50 -8.98 -21.78 -0.81
N GLY A 51 -9.74 -22.72 -1.37
CA GLY A 51 -9.86 -24.09 -0.88
C GLY A 51 -8.87 -25.07 -1.52
N PRO A 52 -8.99 -26.37 -1.19
CA PRO A 52 -8.12 -27.44 -1.71
C PRO A 52 -8.06 -27.53 -3.24
N GLU A 53 -9.11 -27.06 -3.90
CA GLU A 53 -9.26 -27.07 -5.36
C GLU A 53 -8.49 -25.94 -6.05
N ALA A 54 -8.01 -24.94 -5.31
CA ALA A 54 -7.49 -23.69 -5.87
C ALA A 54 -6.15 -23.82 -6.60
N SER A 55 -5.25 -24.67 -6.12
CA SER A 55 -3.90 -24.77 -6.66
C SER A 55 -3.66 -26.03 -7.49
N GLY A 56 -4.62 -26.96 -7.59
CA GLY A 56 -4.43 -28.30 -8.20
C GLY A 56 -3.38 -29.18 -7.50
N ILE A 57 -2.49 -28.57 -6.72
CA ILE A 57 -1.49 -29.15 -5.85
C ILE A 57 -1.84 -28.67 -4.44
N ASN A 58 -2.45 -29.54 -3.67
CA ASN A 58 -2.90 -29.24 -2.31
C ASN A 58 -1.71 -29.24 -1.34
N ILE A 59 -0.81 -28.25 -1.47
CA ILE A 59 0.34 -28.09 -0.59
C ILE A 59 -0.11 -27.29 0.64
N PRO A 60 -0.10 -27.88 1.85
CA PRO A 60 -0.35 -27.14 3.08
C PRO A 60 0.63 -25.97 3.19
N GLY A 61 0.17 -24.79 3.58
CA GLY A 61 1.05 -23.62 3.69
C GLY A 61 1.15 -22.74 2.45
N ARG A 62 0.36 -22.97 1.40
CA ARG A 62 0.41 -22.18 0.16
C ARG A 62 -0.97 -21.69 -0.26
N THR A 63 -1.01 -20.53 -0.90
CA THR A 63 -2.21 -19.96 -1.52
C THR A 63 -1.87 -19.41 -2.90
N THR A 64 -2.86 -19.38 -3.80
CA THR A 64 -2.73 -18.76 -5.12
C THR A 64 -2.87 -17.23 -4.99
N LEU A 65 -2.46 -16.49 -6.02
CA LEU A 65 -2.65 -15.03 -6.04
C LEU A 65 -4.15 -14.67 -5.99
N GLU A 66 -5.00 -15.40 -6.70
CA GLU A 66 -6.46 -15.18 -6.67
C GLU A 66 -7.02 -15.45 -5.27
N GLY A 67 -6.60 -16.54 -4.61
CA GLY A 67 -6.98 -16.85 -3.25
C GLY A 67 -6.49 -15.82 -2.22
N TRP A 68 -5.27 -15.33 -2.40
CA TRP A 68 -4.70 -14.23 -1.61
C TRP A 68 -5.53 -12.95 -1.73
N LEU A 69 -5.84 -12.53 -2.95
CA LEU A 69 -6.64 -11.33 -3.22
C LEU A 69 -8.08 -11.49 -2.72
N ALA A 70 -8.68 -12.66 -2.88
CA ALA A 70 -10.02 -12.95 -2.37
C ALA A 70 -10.11 -12.82 -0.84
N ARG A 71 -9.08 -13.30 -0.11
CA ARG A 71 -8.99 -13.14 1.36
C ARG A 71 -8.86 -11.68 1.76
N TRP A 72 -8.02 -10.91 1.08
CA TRP A 72 -7.92 -9.46 1.29
C TRP A 72 -9.23 -8.73 1.03
N ALA A 73 -9.92 -9.04 -0.07
CA ALA A 73 -11.19 -8.41 -0.40
C ALA A 73 -12.24 -8.67 0.69
N LEU A 74 -12.30 -9.91 1.20
CA LEU A 74 -13.17 -10.27 2.30
C LEU A 74 -12.86 -9.45 3.56
N HIS A 75 -11.58 -9.39 3.90
CA HIS A 75 -11.11 -8.71 5.10
C HIS A 75 -11.32 -7.19 5.06
N LEU A 76 -10.97 -6.56 3.95
CA LEU A 76 -11.06 -5.11 3.78
C LEU A 76 -12.49 -4.63 3.52
N SER A 77 -13.44 -5.53 3.19
CA SER A 77 -14.84 -5.15 2.95
C SER A 77 -15.57 -4.68 4.21
N GLU A 78 -15.21 -5.21 5.38
CA GLU A 78 -15.84 -4.87 6.66
C GLU A 78 -15.15 -3.70 7.37
N MET A 79 -13.85 -3.53 7.14
CA MET A 79 -13.00 -2.62 7.91
C MET A 79 -13.03 -1.20 7.36
N LYS A 80 -13.43 -0.23 8.20
CA LYS A 80 -13.57 1.17 7.79
C LYS A 80 -12.50 2.08 8.38
N ARG A 81 -12.00 1.76 9.58
CA ARG A 81 -10.99 2.53 10.31
C ARG A 81 -9.75 1.69 10.59
N PHE A 82 -8.63 2.36 10.86
CA PHE A 82 -7.39 1.69 11.23
C PHE A 82 -7.52 0.83 12.49
N SER A 83 -8.28 1.29 13.48
CA SER A 83 -8.57 0.54 14.72
C SER A 83 -9.38 -0.73 14.50
N ASP A 84 -10.05 -0.86 13.35
CA ASP A 84 -10.84 -2.04 13.01
C ASP A 84 -9.97 -3.13 12.36
N LEU A 85 -8.71 -2.81 11.98
CA LEU A 85 -7.77 -3.78 11.43
C LEU A 85 -7.34 -4.81 12.50
N PRO A 86 -6.95 -6.03 12.14
CA PRO A 86 -6.35 -6.98 13.07
C PRO A 86 -5.07 -6.41 13.68
N LEU A 87 -4.76 -6.90 14.88
CA LEU A 87 -3.58 -6.45 15.62
C LEU A 87 -2.30 -6.59 14.79
N TYR A 88 -2.06 -7.69 14.08
CA TYR A 88 -0.87 -7.81 13.23
C TYR A 88 -0.73 -6.70 12.19
N LEU A 89 -1.83 -6.18 11.61
CA LEU A 89 -1.76 -5.07 10.64
C LEU A 89 -1.51 -3.73 11.31
N GLN A 90 -2.11 -3.51 12.49
CA GLN A 90 -1.83 -2.32 13.28
C GLN A 90 -0.36 -2.29 13.71
N TYR A 91 0.16 -3.42 14.19
CA TYR A 91 1.57 -3.58 14.55
C TYR A 91 2.49 -3.51 13.34
N LEU A 92 2.10 -4.05 12.17
CA LEU A 92 2.89 -3.91 10.95
C LEU A 92 3.08 -2.43 10.59
N CYS A 93 2.02 -1.63 10.66
CA CYS A 93 2.12 -0.17 10.44
C CYS A 93 3.07 0.49 11.44
N LYS A 94 2.95 0.14 12.74
CA LYS A 94 3.83 0.65 13.80
C LYS A 94 5.30 0.26 13.59
N ILE A 95 5.55 -1.00 13.25
CA ILE A 95 6.88 -1.52 12.91
C ILE A 95 7.46 -0.73 11.73
N LEU A 96 6.71 -0.59 10.63
CA LEU A 96 7.19 0.14 9.46
C LEU A 96 7.57 1.57 9.80
N PHE A 97 6.76 2.25 10.62
CA PHE A 97 7.09 3.59 11.09
C PHE A 97 8.42 3.61 11.88
N HIS A 98 8.56 2.79 12.91
CA HIS A 98 9.78 2.74 13.74
C HIS A 98 11.03 2.30 12.97
N VAL A 99 10.87 1.41 11.98
CA VAL A 99 11.98 1.00 11.12
C VAL A 99 12.50 2.18 10.30
N VAL A 100 11.63 3.09 9.87
CA VAL A 100 12.02 4.30 9.13
C VAL A 100 12.52 5.39 10.08
N ASP A 101 11.82 5.66 11.18
CA ASP A 101 12.24 6.58 12.26
C ASP A 101 13.30 5.93 13.17
N ARG A 102 14.45 5.60 12.58
CA ARG A 102 15.56 4.95 13.30
C ARG A 102 16.11 5.77 14.47
N ALA A 103 15.98 7.10 14.40
CA ALA A 103 16.44 8.00 15.45
C ALA A 103 15.47 8.05 16.64
N GLY A 104 14.24 7.53 16.48
CA GLY A 104 13.19 7.62 17.50
C GLY A 104 12.74 9.05 17.76
N SER A 105 12.87 9.94 16.77
CA SER A 105 12.50 11.35 16.91
C SER A 105 10.99 11.59 16.86
N GLY A 106 10.20 10.57 16.49
CA GLY A 106 8.76 10.67 16.29
C GLY A 106 8.36 11.24 14.92
N GLU A 107 9.33 11.44 14.03
CA GLU A 107 9.13 12.00 12.68
C GLU A 107 10.01 11.28 11.66
N ILE A 108 9.42 10.91 10.52
CA ILE A 108 10.16 10.40 9.37
C ILE A 108 10.64 11.58 8.52
N THR A 109 11.97 11.77 8.44
CA THR A 109 12.57 12.74 7.53
C THR A 109 12.63 12.24 6.09
N LYS A 110 12.78 13.15 5.13
CA LYS A 110 12.98 12.80 3.70
C LYS A 110 14.18 11.88 3.51
N GLN A 111 15.27 12.13 4.24
CA GLN A 111 16.50 11.33 4.18
C GLN A 111 16.28 9.92 4.73
N ALA A 112 15.57 9.79 5.86
CA ALA A 112 15.22 8.49 6.44
C ALA A 112 14.33 7.68 5.48
N LEU A 113 13.33 8.33 4.86
CA LEU A 113 12.45 7.72 3.87
C LEU A 113 13.22 7.26 2.62
N ALA A 114 14.17 8.06 2.13
CA ALA A 114 15.03 7.71 1.00
C ALA A 114 15.91 6.48 1.31
N ALA A 115 16.49 6.42 2.51
CA ALA A 115 17.28 5.28 2.97
C ALA A 115 16.43 4.00 3.04
N PHE A 116 15.18 4.12 3.53
CA PHE A 116 14.24 3.02 3.57
C PHE A 116 13.89 2.49 2.17
N TYR A 117 13.58 3.37 1.21
CA TYR A 117 13.32 2.96 -0.17
C TYR A 117 14.51 2.25 -0.82
N ARG A 118 15.73 2.73 -0.55
CA ARG A 118 16.94 2.11 -1.10
C ARG A 118 17.19 0.72 -0.51
N SER A 119 17.14 0.59 0.81
CA SER A 119 17.60 -0.62 1.50
C SER A 119 16.52 -1.68 1.69
N VAL A 120 15.30 -1.27 2.04
CA VAL A 120 14.20 -2.21 2.33
C VAL A 120 13.44 -2.56 1.06
N ILE A 121 12.96 -1.54 0.34
CA ILE A 121 12.22 -1.71 -0.92
C ILE A 121 13.16 -2.20 -2.03
N GLY A 122 14.40 -1.70 -2.05
CA GLY A 122 15.44 -2.13 -2.99
C GLY A 122 15.48 -1.28 -4.27
N LEU A 123 15.06 -0.01 -4.21
CA LEU A 123 15.14 0.91 -5.34
C LEU A 123 16.59 1.33 -5.62
N THR A 124 16.92 1.54 -6.89
CA THR A 124 18.22 2.11 -7.29
C THR A 124 18.33 3.56 -6.80
N GLY A 125 19.56 4.05 -6.59
CA GLY A 125 19.78 5.45 -6.18
C GLY A 125 19.12 6.46 -7.11
N SER A 126 19.27 6.26 -8.43
CA SER A 126 18.63 7.08 -9.46
C SER A 126 17.10 7.10 -9.35
N ARG A 127 16.48 5.95 -9.05
CA ARG A 127 15.02 5.88 -8.88
C ARG A 127 14.56 6.57 -7.61
N VAL A 128 15.33 6.47 -6.53
CA VAL A 128 15.02 7.18 -5.27
C VAL A 128 15.08 8.68 -5.50
N GLU A 129 16.13 9.19 -6.14
CA GLU A 129 16.29 10.62 -6.46
C GLU A 129 15.12 11.15 -7.32
N GLU A 130 14.66 10.36 -8.28
CA GLU A 130 13.52 10.71 -9.14
C GLU A 130 12.21 10.91 -8.34
N ILE A 131 11.95 10.06 -7.35
CA ILE A 131 10.62 10.01 -6.70
C ILE A 131 10.57 10.65 -5.32
N ILE A 132 11.69 10.81 -4.64
CA ILE A 132 11.70 11.09 -3.20
C ILE A 132 11.05 12.42 -2.86
N ASP A 133 11.27 13.47 -3.68
CA ASP A 133 10.61 14.77 -3.51
C ASP A 133 9.10 14.64 -3.62
N THR A 134 8.62 13.97 -4.66
CA THR A 134 7.19 13.75 -4.87
C THR A 134 6.60 12.92 -3.74
N ALA A 135 7.26 11.82 -3.35
CA ALA A 135 6.79 10.94 -2.30
C ALA A 135 6.66 11.68 -0.96
N TYR A 136 7.72 12.38 -0.55
CA TYR A 136 7.75 13.10 0.71
C TYR A 136 6.73 14.24 0.74
N ASN A 137 6.66 15.04 -0.32
CA ASN A 137 5.68 16.11 -0.45
C ASN A 137 4.25 15.59 -0.44
N ARG A 138 3.96 14.45 -1.08
CA ARG A 138 2.60 13.87 -1.04
C ARG A 138 2.24 13.36 0.36
N MET A 139 3.17 12.73 1.06
CA MET A 139 2.92 12.19 2.41
C MET A 139 2.80 13.29 3.48
N THR A 140 3.48 14.43 3.29
CA THR A 140 3.47 15.59 4.21
C THR A 140 2.50 16.70 3.78
N SER A 141 1.75 16.51 2.69
CA SER A 141 0.97 17.58 2.06
C SER A 141 1.82 18.84 1.80
N ASN A 142 2.92 18.73 1.05
CA ASN A 142 3.86 19.82 0.76
C ASN A 142 4.41 20.52 2.02
N GLY A 143 4.62 19.77 3.11
CA GLY A 143 5.13 20.29 4.38
C GLY A 143 4.08 20.93 5.30
N TYR A 144 2.77 20.88 4.95
CA TYR A 144 1.71 21.28 5.89
C TYR A 144 1.61 20.36 7.11
N LEU A 145 2.05 19.10 6.97
CA LEU A 145 2.09 18.10 8.03
C LEU A 145 3.52 17.59 8.20
N ILE A 146 3.91 17.28 9.44
CA ILE A 146 5.09 16.44 9.69
C ILE A 146 4.72 14.97 9.44
N LEU A 147 5.70 14.16 9.02
CA LEU A 147 5.47 12.73 8.82
C LEU A 147 5.64 11.95 10.13
N ASP A 148 4.77 12.24 11.09
CA ASP A 148 4.67 11.55 12.37
C ASP A 148 3.88 10.23 12.25
N TYR A 149 3.73 9.52 13.37
CA TYR A 149 3.03 8.23 13.37
C TYR A 149 1.57 8.35 12.92
N GLY A 150 0.86 9.40 13.34
CA GLY A 150 -0.53 9.62 12.95
C GLY A 150 -0.70 9.83 11.45
N THR A 151 0.14 10.69 10.87
CA THR A 151 0.18 10.95 9.42
C THR A 151 0.59 9.70 8.64
N PHE A 152 1.54 8.93 9.17
CA PHE A 152 1.95 7.67 8.58
C PHE A 152 0.83 6.62 8.61
N VAL A 153 0.04 6.52 9.69
CA VAL A 153 -1.14 5.66 9.77
C VAL A 153 -2.16 6.00 8.68
N HIS A 154 -2.39 7.28 8.39
CA HIS A 154 -3.25 7.70 7.28
C HIS A 154 -2.69 7.25 5.92
N CYS A 155 -1.39 7.40 5.70
CA CYS A 155 -0.74 6.91 4.49
C CYS A 155 -0.87 5.39 4.36
N PHE A 156 -0.58 4.63 5.43
CA PHE A 156 -0.66 3.18 5.46
C PHE A 156 -2.09 2.66 5.23
N THR A 157 -3.08 3.30 5.86
CA THR A 157 -4.49 2.91 5.67
C THR A 157 -4.94 3.14 4.23
N ASN A 158 -4.53 4.26 3.63
CA ASN A 158 -4.81 4.55 2.22
C ASN A 158 -4.09 3.58 1.27
N TRP A 159 -2.85 3.18 1.60
CA TRP A 159 -2.11 2.16 0.88
C TRP A 159 -2.84 0.82 0.90
N LEU A 160 -3.25 0.37 2.08
CA LEU A 160 -3.87 -0.93 2.27
C LEU A 160 -5.26 -1.03 1.63
N MET A 161 -6.08 0.00 1.79
CA MET A 161 -7.47 -0.01 1.31
C MET A 161 -7.61 0.43 -0.15
N GLY A 162 -6.56 0.99 -0.75
CA GLY A 162 -6.59 1.44 -2.15
C GLY A 162 -7.66 2.51 -2.46
N LYS A 163 -8.15 3.24 -1.44
CA LYS A 163 -9.28 4.18 -1.57
C LYS A 163 -9.04 5.27 -2.63
N ASN A 164 -7.78 5.65 -2.84
CA ASN A 164 -7.39 6.69 -3.79
C ASN A 164 -6.21 6.20 -4.64
N PRO A 165 -6.41 5.91 -5.95
CA PRO A 165 -5.38 5.30 -6.81
C PRO A 165 -4.12 6.16 -7.00
N ASN A 166 -4.14 7.43 -6.58
CA ASN A 166 -2.99 8.35 -6.63
C ASN A 166 -2.75 9.08 -5.29
N GLY A 167 -3.32 8.56 -4.20
CA GLY A 167 -3.21 9.18 -2.87
C GLY A 167 -1.81 9.05 -2.26
N PRO A 168 -1.57 9.66 -1.08
CA PRO A 168 -0.28 9.57 -0.38
C PRO A 168 0.12 8.14 -0.01
N GLY A 169 -0.85 7.22 0.11
CA GLY A 169 -0.60 5.83 0.45
C GLY A 169 0.25 5.06 -0.56
N GLN A 170 0.23 5.43 -1.85
CA GLN A 170 1.07 4.75 -2.85
C GLN A 170 2.57 4.81 -2.50
N TRP A 171 2.98 5.84 -1.75
CA TRP A 171 4.37 6.06 -1.39
C TRP A 171 4.84 5.21 -0.20
N VAL A 172 3.94 4.57 0.56
CA VAL A 172 4.35 3.76 1.73
C VAL A 172 5.33 2.65 1.36
N LEU A 173 5.07 1.90 0.28
CA LEU A 173 5.97 0.85 -0.22
C LEU A 173 6.44 1.05 -1.66
N VAL A 174 6.04 2.15 -2.32
CA VAL A 174 6.34 2.52 -3.71
C VAL A 174 5.93 1.43 -4.73
N PRO A 175 4.98 1.71 -5.63
CA PRO A 175 4.63 0.75 -6.68
C PRO A 175 5.79 0.58 -7.68
N PRO A 176 5.99 -0.63 -8.24
CA PRO A 176 6.84 -0.83 -9.41
C PRO A 176 6.49 0.13 -10.56
N LYS A 177 7.50 0.57 -11.33
CA LYS A 177 7.38 1.61 -12.38
C LYS A 177 6.25 1.34 -13.39
N ASP A 178 6.00 0.07 -13.70
CA ASP A 178 5.04 -0.37 -14.72
C ASP A 178 3.69 -0.83 -14.14
N SER A 179 3.51 -0.74 -12.82
CA SER A 179 2.44 -1.46 -12.11
C SER A 179 1.20 -0.65 -11.76
N LEU A 180 1.18 0.66 -12.03
CA LEU A 180 -0.04 1.43 -11.86
C LEU A 180 -0.91 1.25 -13.11
N PRO A 181 -2.03 0.49 -13.04
CA PRO A 181 -2.99 0.54 -14.13
C PRO A 181 -3.41 1.99 -14.32
N GLN A 182 -3.37 2.46 -15.57
CA GLN A 182 -3.89 3.78 -15.90
C GLN A 182 -5.31 3.87 -15.33
N PRO A 183 -5.65 4.94 -14.59
CA PRO A 183 -7.01 5.10 -14.10
C PRO A 183 -7.96 4.99 -15.29
N PRO A 184 -9.13 4.33 -15.14
CA PRO A 184 -10.06 4.13 -16.25
C PRO A 184 -10.48 5.45 -16.90
N PHE A 185 -10.34 6.57 -16.17
CA PHE A 185 -10.50 7.92 -16.66
C PHE A 185 -9.34 8.79 -16.12
N PRO A 186 -8.26 9.01 -16.89
CA PRO A 186 -7.24 9.97 -16.51
C PRO A 186 -7.85 11.37 -16.49
N VAL A 187 -7.65 12.09 -15.38
CA VAL A 187 -8.06 13.50 -15.27
C VAL A 187 -7.02 14.35 -15.98
N ASP A 188 -7.45 15.05 -17.03
CA ASP A 188 -6.58 15.91 -17.83
C ASP A 188 -6.68 17.36 -17.34
N TYR A 189 -5.66 17.80 -16.59
CA TYR A 189 -5.56 19.17 -16.08
C TYR A 189 -5.01 20.16 -17.12
N SER A 190 -4.69 19.74 -18.35
CA SER A 190 -4.21 20.65 -19.39
C SER A 190 -5.22 21.76 -19.70
N ALA A 191 -6.51 21.47 -19.54
CA ALA A 191 -7.58 22.46 -19.68
C ALA A 191 -7.47 23.64 -18.71
N LEU A 192 -6.95 23.43 -17.49
CA LEU A 192 -6.75 24.50 -16.50
C LEU A 192 -5.64 25.48 -16.90
N ASN A 193 -4.70 25.04 -17.75
CA ASN A 193 -3.61 25.86 -18.28
C ASN A 193 -3.82 26.26 -19.75
N THR A 194 -4.96 25.90 -20.33
CA THR A 194 -5.26 26.18 -21.74
C THR A 194 -5.76 27.61 -21.88
N GLU A 195 -5.14 28.38 -22.78
CA GLU A 195 -5.59 29.74 -23.08
C GLU A 195 -7.08 29.75 -23.48
N PRO A 196 -7.86 30.76 -23.05
CA PRO A 196 -9.32 30.78 -23.26
C PRO A 196 -9.76 30.58 -24.72
N ALA A 197 -8.94 31.00 -25.68
CA ALA A 197 -9.19 30.85 -27.11
C ALA A 197 -9.06 29.40 -27.64
N LYS A 198 -8.42 28.51 -26.88
CA LYS A 198 -8.20 27.10 -27.22
C LYS A 198 -9.13 26.15 -26.45
N LEU A 199 -9.98 26.70 -25.58
CA LEU A 199 -11.02 25.94 -24.89
C LEU A 199 -12.15 25.65 -25.90
N GLU A 200 -12.35 24.37 -26.22
CA GLU A 200 -13.49 23.97 -27.05
C GLU A 200 -14.79 24.17 -26.25
N PRO A 201 -15.78 24.91 -26.79
CA PRO A 201 -17.09 25.02 -26.15
C PRO A 201 -17.76 23.65 -26.07
N TYR A 202 -18.29 23.30 -24.89
CA TYR A 202 -19.07 22.09 -24.73
C TYR A 202 -20.30 22.14 -25.66
N ALA A 203 -20.39 21.16 -26.56
CA ALA A 203 -21.51 20.99 -27.48
C ALA A 203 -22.09 19.57 -27.27
N PRO A 204 -23.29 19.43 -26.68
CA PRO A 204 -23.85 18.12 -26.31
C PRO A 204 -24.11 17.21 -27.52
N ASP A 205 -24.20 17.78 -28.72
CA ASP A 205 -24.54 17.06 -29.96
C ASP A 205 -23.31 16.52 -30.70
N LYS A 206 -22.09 16.86 -30.23
CA LYS A 206 -20.83 16.41 -30.84
C LYS A 206 -20.22 15.28 -30.01
N LYS A 207 -20.21 14.06 -30.56
CA LYS A 207 -19.38 12.98 -30.02
C LYS A 207 -17.91 13.37 -30.10
N THR A 208 -17.25 13.47 -28.95
CA THR A 208 -15.81 13.70 -28.87
C THR A 208 -15.10 12.36 -28.67
N ASN A 209 -13.91 12.19 -29.24
CA ASN A 209 -13.06 11.00 -29.00
C ASN A 209 -12.26 11.13 -27.67
N ARG A 210 -12.64 12.03 -26.76
CA ARG A 210 -11.89 12.23 -25.51
C ARG A 210 -12.30 11.17 -24.49
N HIS A 211 -11.29 10.46 -23.98
CA HIS A 211 -11.42 9.47 -22.90
C HIS A 211 -11.12 10.06 -21.50
N SER A 212 -10.89 11.37 -21.40
CA SER A 212 -10.59 12.10 -20.17
C SER A 212 -11.74 13.01 -19.74
N VAL A 213 -11.91 13.17 -18.43
CA VAL A 213 -12.85 14.14 -17.84
C VAL A 213 -12.10 15.46 -17.63
N ILE A 214 -12.65 16.54 -18.17
CA ILE A 214 -12.16 17.91 -17.95
C ILE A 214 -12.81 18.42 -16.66
N VAL A 215 -12.00 18.94 -15.72
CA VAL A 215 -12.45 19.61 -14.50
C VAL A 215 -12.09 21.09 -14.59
#